data_AF-A0A959WI63-F1
#
_entry.id   AF-A0A959WI63-F1
#
_cell.length_a   1.000
_cell.length_b   1.000
_cell.length_c   1.000
_cell.angle_alpha   90.00
_cell.angle_beta   90.00
_cell.angle_gamma   90.00
#
_symmetry.space_group_name_H-M   'P 1'
#
loop_
_entity.id
_entity.type
_entity.pdbx_description
1 polymer ?
#
loop_
_entity_poly.entity_id
_entity_poly.type
_entity_poly.pdbx_seq_one_letter_code
_entity_poly.pdbx_strand_id
1 'polypeptide(L)'
;QRNFPCTNVRFFASARSAGSTLSFRGEEIVVEDLAKQTEESLKGIDLALFSAGGGTSKQYAPLFAAAGVKVVDNSSAWRKDDEVPLIVSEVNPEAREGLVKGIIANPNCTTMSIMPVMKALHDVAGLNKMHVASYQAVSGSGLAGVETLIKQVAEIGDRAIELVHDGSVMAPAELGPYVAP
;
A
#
# COMPACT_ATOMS: atom_id res chain seq x y z
N GLN A 1 4.64 -9.62 11.42
CA GLN A 1 4.13 -10.65 12.35
C GLN A 1 3.21 -11.60 11.60
N ARG A 2 3.44 -12.91 11.64
CA ARG A 2 2.47 -13.91 11.15
C ARG A 2 1.59 -14.29 12.35
N ASN A 3 0.28 -14.48 12.16
CA ASN A 3 -0.74 -14.61 13.22
C ASN A 3 -0.98 -13.34 14.05
N PHE A 4 -1.39 -12.24 13.40
CA PHE A 4 -1.91 -11.08 14.12
C PHE A 4 -3.08 -11.50 15.03
N PRO A 5 -3.11 -11.07 16.30
CA PRO A 5 -4.21 -11.39 17.20
C PRO A 5 -5.47 -10.66 16.72
N CYS A 6 -6.42 -11.43 16.17
CA CYS A 6 -7.75 -10.98 15.84
C CYS A 6 -8.75 -12.09 16.16
N THR A 7 -9.94 -11.69 16.60
CA THR A 7 -11.05 -12.60 16.89
C THR A 7 -11.79 -12.96 15.61
N ASN A 8 -12.05 -11.97 14.74
CA ASN A 8 -12.75 -12.11 13.46
C ASN A 8 -12.02 -11.30 12.37
N VAL A 9 -12.25 -11.64 11.10
CA VAL A 9 -11.82 -10.82 9.95
C VAL A 9 -12.96 -10.68 8.96
N ARG A 10 -13.06 -9.51 8.33
CA ARG A 10 -14.01 -9.21 7.26
C ARG A 10 -13.25 -8.66 6.07
N PHE A 11 -13.66 -9.04 4.87
CA PHE A 11 -13.05 -8.59 3.62
C PHE A 11 -14.02 -7.71 2.86
N PHE A 12 -13.55 -6.56 2.39
CA PHE A 12 -14.36 -5.62 1.63
C PHE A 12 -13.72 -5.36 0.27
N ALA A 13 -14.52 -5.33 -0.77
CA ALA A 13 -14.07 -5.01 -2.12
C ALA A 13 -15.15 -4.27 -2.90
N SER A 14 -14.88 -3.97 -4.17
CA SER A 14 -15.91 -3.44 -5.07
C SER A 14 -17.01 -4.47 -5.33
N ALA A 15 -18.15 -4.01 -5.83
CA ALA A 15 -19.26 -4.87 -6.25
C ALA A 15 -18.85 -5.97 -7.25
N ARG A 16 -17.77 -5.78 -8.02
CA ARG A 16 -17.23 -6.80 -8.94
C ARG A 16 -16.69 -8.03 -8.21
N SER A 17 -16.11 -7.83 -7.04
CA SER A 17 -15.45 -8.90 -6.26
C SER A 17 -16.31 -9.39 -5.09
N ALA A 18 -17.33 -8.64 -4.70
CA ALA A 18 -18.26 -9.04 -3.67
C ALA A 18 -18.93 -10.39 -4.00
N GLY A 19 -19.08 -11.25 -2.99
CA GLY A 19 -19.62 -12.60 -3.12
C GLY A 19 -18.58 -13.68 -3.43
N SER A 20 -17.34 -13.32 -3.81
CA SER A 20 -16.22 -14.26 -3.80
C SER A 20 -15.81 -14.63 -2.37
N THR A 21 -15.02 -15.69 -2.20
CA THR A 21 -14.49 -16.10 -0.89
C THR A 21 -12.98 -15.93 -0.81
N LEU A 22 -12.49 -15.63 0.39
CA LEU A 22 -11.08 -15.66 0.73
C LEU A 22 -10.87 -16.53 1.97
N SER A 23 -9.83 -17.36 1.91
CA SER A 23 -9.47 -18.23 3.03
C SER A 23 -8.71 -17.46 4.10
N PHE A 24 -9.14 -17.57 5.35
CA PHE A 24 -8.41 -17.07 6.51
C PHE A 24 -8.48 -18.08 7.66
N ARG A 25 -7.32 -18.53 8.15
CA ARG A 25 -7.22 -19.54 9.22
C ARG A 25 -8.02 -20.84 8.94
N GLY A 26 -8.13 -21.22 7.67
CA GLY A 26 -8.84 -22.43 7.25
C GLY A 26 -10.36 -22.24 7.08
N GLU A 27 -10.87 -21.03 7.27
CA GLU A 27 -12.27 -20.68 7.04
C GLU A 27 -12.42 -19.87 5.75
N GLU A 28 -13.47 -20.15 4.98
CA GLU A 28 -13.83 -19.38 3.79
C GLU A 28 -14.74 -18.21 4.20
N ILE A 29 -14.28 -16.99 3.94
CA ILE A 29 -14.98 -15.77 4.32
C ILE A 29 -15.43 -15.05 3.06
N VAL A 30 -16.72 -14.73 3.00
CA VAL A 30 -17.31 -14.01 1.87
C VAL A 30 -16.82 -12.57 1.85
N VAL A 31 -16.39 -12.11 0.68
CA VAL A 31 -16.03 -10.73 0.42
C VAL A 31 -17.31 -9.89 0.33
N GLU A 32 -17.39 -8.86 1.16
CA GLU A 32 -18.52 -7.95 1.23
C GLU A 32 -18.35 -6.77 0.26
N ASP A 33 -19.47 -6.26 -0.23
CA ASP A 33 -19.49 -5.05 -1.05
C ASP A 33 -19.27 -3.82 -0.19
N LEU A 34 -18.17 -3.11 -0.43
CA LEU A 34 -17.79 -1.89 0.28
C LEU A 34 -18.86 -0.79 0.11
N ALA A 35 -19.51 -0.72 -1.05
CA ALA A 35 -20.50 0.32 -1.34
C ALA A 35 -21.82 0.13 -0.57
N LYS A 36 -22.04 -1.04 0.02
CA LYS A 36 -23.24 -1.37 0.82
C LYS A 36 -23.05 -1.15 2.32
N GLN A 37 -21.84 -0.76 2.74
CA GLN A 37 -21.55 -0.59 4.15
C GLN A 37 -22.12 0.74 4.67
N THR A 38 -22.51 0.73 5.93
CA THR A 38 -23.01 1.88 6.69
C THR A 38 -22.24 1.97 8.00
N GLU A 39 -22.33 3.10 8.71
CA GLU A 39 -21.68 3.21 10.03
C GLU A 39 -22.14 2.10 10.98
N GLU A 40 -23.43 1.75 10.95
CA GLU A 40 -23.99 0.67 11.77
C GLU A 40 -23.42 -0.70 11.39
N SER A 41 -23.29 -1.00 10.08
CA SER A 41 -22.75 -2.29 9.64
C SER A 41 -21.26 -2.47 9.95
N LEU A 42 -20.56 -1.37 10.26
CA LEU A 42 -19.14 -1.35 10.58
C LEU A 42 -18.84 -1.34 12.09
N LYS A 43 -19.87 -1.23 12.94
CA LYS A 43 -19.70 -1.32 14.39
C LYS A 43 -19.07 -2.65 14.80
N GLY A 44 -18.21 -2.58 15.82
CA GLY A 44 -17.48 -3.74 16.34
C GLY A 44 -16.23 -4.13 15.54
N ILE A 45 -15.86 -3.37 14.51
CA ILE A 45 -14.53 -3.46 13.88
C ILE A 45 -13.58 -2.54 14.64
N ASP A 46 -12.50 -3.09 15.19
CA ASP A 46 -11.52 -2.28 15.93
C ASP A 46 -10.51 -1.58 15.00
N LEU A 47 -10.15 -2.25 13.90
CA LEU A 47 -9.09 -1.84 12.99
C LEU A 47 -9.47 -2.21 11.55
N ALA A 48 -9.28 -1.27 10.62
CA ALA A 48 -9.41 -1.50 9.19
C ALA A 48 -8.12 -1.14 8.46
N LEU A 49 -7.66 -2.06 7.59
CA LEU A 49 -6.49 -1.88 6.75
C LEU A 49 -6.95 -1.58 5.33
N PHE A 50 -6.74 -0.34 4.88
CA PHE A 50 -7.16 0.12 3.56
C PHE A 50 -5.99 -0.02 2.59
N SER A 51 -6.13 -0.94 1.64
CA SER A 51 -5.25 -1.01 0.46
C SER A 51 -6.05 -0.76 -0.83
N ALA A 52 -6.88 0.29 -0.79
CA ALA A 52 -7.66 0.76 -1.93
C ALA A 52 -6.99 1.97 -2.58
N GLY A 53 -7.43 2.32 -3.80
CA GLY A 53 -6.98 3.55 -4.47
C GLY A 53 -7.39 4.80 -3.69
N GLY A 54 -6.67 5.91 -3.88
CA GLY A 54 -6.89 7.14 -3.10
C GLY A 54 -8.31 7.72 -3.20
N GLY A 55 -8.98 7.57 -4.34
CA GLY A 55 -10.39 7.97 -4.48
C GLY A 55 -11.32 7.15 -3.59
N THR A 56 -11.17 5.82 -3.61
CA THR A 56 -11.92 4.91 -2.73
C THR A 56 -11.64 5.20 -1.27
N SER A 57 -10.37 5.43 -0.90
CA SER A 57 -10.00 5.79 0.46
C SER A 57 -10.70 7.07 0.93
N LYS A 58 -10.67 8.15 0.14
CA LYS A 58 -11.35 9.41 0.49
C LYS A 58 -12.84 9.24 0.71
N GLN A 59 -13.47 8.31 -0.01
CA GLN A 59 -14.90 8.04 0.12
C GLN A 59 -15.23 7.21 1.37
N TYR A 60 -14.47 6.14 1.64
CA TYR A 60 -14.88 5.12 2.61
C TYR A 60 -14.07 5.12 3.92
N ALA A 61 -12.83 5.62 3.94
CA ALA A 61 -12.07 5.72 5.19
C ALA A 61 -12.81 6.60 6.25
N PRO A 62 -13.42 7.75 5.89
CA PRO A 62 -14.19 8.53 6.85
C PRO A 62 -15.42 7.79 7.40
N LEU A 63 -16.07 6.95 6.58
CA LEU A 63 -17.22 6.13 7.00
C LEU A 63 -16.81 5.12 8.08
N PHE A 64 -15.67 4.45 7.91
CA PHE A 64 -15.13 3.53 8.91
C PHE A 64 -14.74 4.28 10.18
N ALA A 65 -14.07 5.42 10.05
CA ALA A 65 -13.69 6.24 11.21
C ALA A 65 -14.90 6.76 11.99
N ALA A 66 -15.98 7.17 11.30
CA ALA A 66 -17.23 7.60 11.94
C ALA A 66 -17.90 6.47 12.74
N ALA A 67 -17.75 5.22 12.31
CA ALA A 67 -18.19 4.03 13.06
C ALA A 67 -17.29 3.69 14.27
N GLY A 68 -16.26 4.50 14.54
CA GLY A 68 -15.30 4.29 15.62
C GLY A 68 -14.12 3.37 15.27
N VAL A 69 -13.99 2.98 14.00
CA VAL A 69 -12.92 2.09 13.54
C VAL A 69 -11.62 2.87 13.36
N LYS A 70 -10.49 2.34 13.86
CA LYS A 70 -9.18 2.91 13.52
C LYS A 70 -8.81 2.49 12.10
N VAL A 71 -8.57 3.45 11.22
CA VAL A 71 -8.22 3.18 9.83
C VAL A 71 -6.71 3.35 9.62
N VAL A 72 -6.06 2.36 9.02
CA VAL A 72 -4.69 2.48 8.51
C VAL A 72 -4.76 2.44 6.99
N ASP A 73 -4.42 3.54 6.34
CA ASP A 73 -4.59 3.72 4.91
C ASP A 73 -3.26 3.69 4.15
N ASN A 74 -3.17 2.79 3.17
CA ASN A 74 -1.98 2.59 2.35
C ASN A 74 -1.88 3.54 1.15
N SER A 75 -2.96 4.28 0.85
CA SER A 75 -3.02 5.15 -0.31
C SER A 75 -2.25 6.46 -0.06
N SER A 76 -2.02 7.23 -1.13
CA SER A 76 -1.45 8.58 -1.00
C SER A 76 -2.45 9.63 -0.51
N ALA A 77 -3.73 9.28 -0.33
CA ALA A 77 -4.82 10.24 -0.15
C ALA A 77 -4.64 11.16 1.06
N TRP A 78 -4.09 10.63 2.16
CA TRP A 78 -4.05 11.30 3.45
C TRP A 78 -2.65 11.76 3.88
N ARG A 79 -1.61 11.47 3.08
CA ARG A 79 -0.20 11.72 3.46
C ARG A 79 0.17 13.19 3.67
N LYS A 80 -0.67 14.11 3.21
CA LYS A 80 -0.49 15.57 3.32
C LYS A 80 -1.64 16.25 4.07
N ASP A 81 -2.50 15.47 4.72
CA ASP A 81 -3.59 16.01 5.52
C ASP A 81 -3.06 16.29 6.93
N ASP A 82 -3.16 17.55 7.38
CA ASP A 82 -2.59 17.99 8.66
C ASP A 82 -3.26 17.33 9.88
N GLU A 83 -4.46 16.76 9.71
CA GLU A 83 -5.21 16.07 10.77
C GLU A 83 -5.04 14.54 10.71
N VAL A 84 -4.29 14.03 9.73
CA VAL A 84 -3.99 12.59 9.59
C VAL A 84 -2.48 12.36 9.75
N PRO A 85 -2.04 11.66 10.81
CA PRO A 85 -0.62 11.41 11.01
C PRO A 85 -0.07 10.45 9.95
N LEU A 86 1.10 10.80 9.40
CA LEU A 86 1.91 9.92 8.57
C LEU A 86 2.86 9.12 9.48
N ILE A 87 2.60 7.82 9.65
CA ILE A 87 3.29 7.01 10.66
C ILE A 87 4.21 5.98 10.02
N VAL A 88 5.49 6.02 10.37
CA VAL A 88 6.41 4.88 10.26
C VAL A 88 6.52 4.28 11.65
N SER A 89 6.10 3.02 11.82
CA SER A 89 5.93 2.39 13.14
C SER A 89 7.17 2.40 14.03
N GLU A 90 8.37 2.40 13.44
CA GLU A 90 9.64 2.39 14.17
C GLU A 90 10.24 3.80 14.38
N VAL A 91 9.55 4.85 13.90
CA VAL A 91 10.07 6.22 13.87
C VAL A 91 9.25 7.14 14.74
N ASN A 92 7.93 7.10 14.58
CA ASN A 92 6.97 7.97 15.27
C ASN A 92 5.69 7.23 15.68
N PRO A 93 5.78 6.08 16.38
CA PRO A 93 4.61 5.30 16.79
C PRO A 93 3.64 6.08 17.69
N GLU A 94 4.14 7.04 18.46
CA GLU A 94 3.37 7.89 19.37
C GLU A 94 2.36 8.80 18.65
N ALA A 95 2.58 9.10 17.36
CA ALA A 95 1.66 9.89 16.55
C ALA A 95 0.30 9.20 16.35
N ARG A 96 0.16 7.93 16.75
CA ARG A 96 -1.13 7.22 16.75
C ARG A 96 -2.05 7.65 17.89
N GLU A 97 -1.55 8.36 18.90
CA GLU A 97 -2.36 8.85 20.01
C GLU A 97 -3.12 10.11 19.60
N GLY A 98 -4.39 10.22 19.98
CA GLY A 98 -5.20 11.42 19.69
C GLY A 98 -5.60 11.60 18.23
N LEU A 99 -5.86 10.51 17.49
CA LEU A 99 -6.30 10.57 16.09
C LEU A 99 -7.58 11.41 15.93
N VAL A 100 -7.47 12.59 15.30
CA VAL A 100 -8.60 13.51 15.09
C VAL A 100 -9.62 12.91 14.13
N LYS A 101 -9.15 12.39 12.99
CA LYS A 101 -10.00 11.77 11.96
C LYS A 101 -10.19 10.27 12.12
N GLY A 102 -9.60 9.64 13.15
CA GLY A 102 -9.57 8.17 13.29
C GLY A 102 -8.79 7.43 12.20
N ILE A 103 -8.06 8.16 11.34
CA ILE A 103 -7.30 7.64 10.20
C ILE A 103 -5.80 7.83 10.47
N ILE A 104 -4.99 6.86 10.04
CA ILE A 104 -3.53 6.90 9.99
C ILE A 104 -3.12 6.73 8.53
N ALA A 105 -2.28 7.62 8.02
CA ALA A 105 -1.67 7.45 6.70
C ALA A 105 -0.39 6.62 6.84
N ASN A 106 -0.22 5.62 5.97
CA ASN A 106 1.07 4.99 5.81
C ASN A 106 1.95 5.75 4.79
N PRO A 107 3.28 5.66 4.90
CA PRO A 107 4.21 6.24 3.93
C PRO A 107 4.27 5.45 2.64
N ASN A 108 4.87 6.05 1.61
CA ASN A 108 5.28 5.30 0.43
C ASN A 108 6.29 4.19 0.82
N CYS A 109 6.33 3.11 0.04
CA CYS A 109 7.22 1.97 0.26
C CYS A 109 8.70 2.37 0.41
N THR A 110 9.18 3.33 -0.38
CA THR A 110 10.56 3.83 -0.28
C THR A 110 10.83 4.51 1.06
N THR A 111 9.92 5.38 1.50
CA THR A 111 9.97 6.02 2.81
C THR A 111 9.91 5.00 3.95
N MET A 112 8.96 4.05 3.90
CA MET A 112 8.86 2.97 4.89
C MET A 112 10.15 2.15 5.02
N SER A 113 10.84 1.91 3.91
CA SER A 113 12.05 1.07 3.90
C SER A 113 13.27 1.81 4.46
N ILE A 114 13.39 3.11 4.19
CA ILE A 114 14.60 3.88 4.53
C ILE A 114 14.51 4.48 5.94
N MET A 115 13.31 4.92 6.37
CA MET A 115 13.16 5.70 7.60
C MET A 115 13.53 4.99 8.90
N PRO A 116 13.27 3.68 9.12
CA PRO A 116 13.70 3.01 10.35
C PRO A 116 15.21 3.08 10.56
N VAL A 117 15.98 2.84 9.49
CA VAL A 117 17.45 2.94 9.53
C VAL A 117 17.89 4.39 9.70
N MET A 118 17.28 5.31 8.94
CA MET A 118 17.66 6.73 9.02
C MET A 118 17.33 7.35 10.38
N LYS A 119 16.25 6.93 11.05
CA LYS A 119 15.92 7.41 12.40
C LYS A 119 17.00 7.04 13.40
N ALA A 120 17.46 5.79 13.37
CA ALA A 120 18.56 5.35 14.23
C ALA A 120 19.84 6.18 14.02
N LEU A 121 20.19 6.47 12.76
CA LEU A 121 21.34 7.32 12.45
C LEU A 121 21.11 8.79 12.85
N HIS A 122 19.89 9.31 12.65
CA HIS A 122 19.51 10.66 13.01
C HIS A 122 19.59 10.89 14.52
N ASP A 123 19.16 9.94 15.34
CA ASP A 123 19.19 10.06 16.80
C ASP A 123 20.61 10.17 17.37
N VAL A 124 21.58 9.57 16.68
CA VAL A 124 22.99 9.60 17.09
C VAL A 124 23.73 10.80 16.51
N ALA A 125 23.43 11.19 15.27
CA ALA A 125 24.27 12.12 14.50
C ALA A 125 23.57 13.41 14.06
N GLY A 126 22.26 13.57 14.32
CA GLY A 126 21.50 14.77 13.95
C GLY A 126 21.46 15.01 12.44
N LEU A 127 21.16 13.96 11.65
CA LEU A 127 21.12 14.04 10.18
C LEU A 127 20.25 15.20 9.69
N ASN A 128 20.79 16.05 8.82
CA ASN A 128 20.12 17.25 8.32
C ASN A 128 19.65 17.15 6.86
N LYS A 129 20.21 16.21 6.09
CA LYS A 129 19.94 16.07 4.66
C LYS A 129 20.18 14.64 4.21
N MET A 130 19.36 14.19 3.27
CA MET A 130 19.48 12.88 2.65
C MET A 130 19.39 13.04 1.13
N HIS A 131 20.33 12.43 0.41
CA HIS A 131 20.29 12.30 -1.04
C HIS A 131 20.00 10.83 -1.36
N VAL A 132 18.91 10.57 -2.08
CA VAL A 132 18.42 9.20 -2.33
C VAL A 132 18.38 8.91 -3.82
N ALA A 133 19.00 7.81 -4.24
CA ALA A 133 18.75 7.16 -5.51
C ALA A 133 18.09 5.81 -5.23
N SER A 134 16.87 5.61 -5.75
CA SER A 134 16.11 4.37 -5.53
C SER A 134 16.06 3.53 -6.79
N TYR A 135 16.29 2.23 -6.66
CA TYR A 135 16.16 1.23 -7.72
C TYR A 135 14.96 0.36 -7.37
N GLN A 136 13.78 0.77 -7.82
CA GLN A 136 12.52 0.19 -7.37
C GLN A 136 12.14 -1.02 -8.22
N ALA A 137 11.65 -2.07 -7.55
CA ALA A 137 11.13 -3.25 -8.24
C ALA A 137 9.78 -2.96 -8.90
N VAL A 138 9.49 -3.64 -10.02
CA VAL A 138 8.24 -3.51 -10.78
C VAL A 138 7.00 -3.94 -9.98
N SER A 139 7.17 -4.66 -8.88
CA SER A 139 6.08 -5.07 -7.98
C SER A 139 5.34 -3.87 -7.38
N GLY A 140 5.96 -2.69 -7.31
CA GLY A 140 5.30 -1.46 -6.88
C GLY A 140 4.13 -1.05 -7.78
N SER A 141 4.16 -1.44 -9.05
CA SER A 141 3.09 -1.21 -10.03
C SER A 141 2.02 -2.31 -10.02
N GLY A 142 2.10 -3.25 -9.07
CA GLY A 142 1.18 -4.38 -8.97
C GLY A 142 1.33 -5.40 -10.10
N LEU A 143 0.29 -6.21 -10.30
CA LEU A 143 0.30 -7.32 -11.25
C LEU A 143 0.63 -6.88 -12.68
N ALA A 144 0.07 -5.75 -13.13
CA ALA A 144 0.32 -5.21 -14.46
C ALA A 144 1.82 -4.95 -14.70
N GLY A 145 2.53 -4.37 -13.73
CA GLY A 145 3.96 -4.10 -13.86
C GLY A 145 4.81 -5.38 -13.92
N VAL A 146 4.42 -6.40 -13.14
CA VAL A 146 5.09 -7.72 -13.16
C VAL A 146 4.85 -8.43 -14.49
N GLU A 147 3.61 -8.44 -14.99
CA GLU A 147 3.28 -9.02 -16.30
C GLU A 147 4.02 -8.32 -17.44
N THR A 148 4.10 -6.99 -17.42
CA THR A 148 4.87 -6.21 -18.40
C THR A 148 6.34 -6.60 -18.40
N LEU A 149 6.98 -6.67 -17.23
CA LEU A 149 8.38 -7.09 -17.14
C LEU A 149 8.59 -8.50 -17.73
N ILE A 150 7.75 -9.45 -17.36
CA ILE A 150 7.85 -10.84 -17.84
C ILE A 150 7.74 -10.89 -19.36
N LYS A 151 6.78 -10.16 -19.95
CA LYS A 151 6.60 -10.10 -21.40
C LYS A 151 7.81 -9.47 -22.10
N GLN A 152 8.32 -8.35 -21.58
CA GLN A 152 9.48 -7.65 -22.17
C GLN A 152 10.75 -8.50 -22.09
N VAL A 153 10.98 -9.21 -20.99
CA VAL A 153 12.10 -10.15 -20.86
C VAL A 153 11.97 -11.30 -21.86
N ALA A 154 10.76 -11.83 -22.04
CA ALA A 154 10.51 -12.89 -23.02
C ALA A 154 10.67 -12.40 -24.47
N GLU A 155 10.29 -11.16 -24.77
CA GLU A 155 10.45 -10.52 -26.09
C GLU A 155 11.93 -10.36 -26.46
N ILE A 156 12.78 -9.99 -25.49
CA ILE A 156 14.23 -9.89 -25.70
C ILE A 156 14.85 -11.28 -25.94
N GLY A 157 14.44 -12.29 -25.17
CA GLY A 157 14.90 -13.67 -25.32
C GLY A 157 16.43 -13.79 -25.27
N ASP A 158 17.00 -14.59 -26.17
CA ASP A 158 18.46 -14.85 -26.22
C ASP A 158 19.29 -13.59 -26.53
N ARG A 159 18.67 -12.56 -27.10
CA ARG A 159 19.32 -11.27 -27.36
C ARG A 159 19.61 -10.48 -26.09
N ALA A 160 19.20 -10.99 -24.91
CA ALA A 160 19.56 -10.40 -23.63
C ALA A 160 21.08 -10.26 -23.44
N ILE A 161 21.89 -11.10 -24.11
CA ILE A 161 23.35 -10.95 -24.10
C ILE A 161 23.82 -9.63 -24.69
N GLU A 162 23.08 -9.03 -25.63
CA GLU A 162 23.40 -7.74 -26.25
C GLU A 162 23.37 -6.58 -25.23
N LEU A 163 22.63 -6.73 -24.12
CA LEU A 163 22.54 -5.73 -23.05
C LEU A 163 23.88 -5.44 -22.35
N VAL A 164 24.90 -6.28 -22.54
CA VAL A 164 26.26 -6.03 -22.04
C VAL A 164 26.92 -4.84 -22.75
N HIS A 165 26.48 -4.52 -23.97
CA HIS A 165 27.06 -3.46 -24.79
C HIS A 165 26.26 -2.15 -24.66
N ASP A 166 24.93 -2.21 -24.84
CA ASP A 166 24.04 -1.07 -24.68
C ASP A 166 22.57 -1.51 -24.47
N GLY A 167 21.66 -0.54 -24.30
CA GLY A 167 20.23 -0.77 -24.10
C GLY A 167 19.39 -0.84 -25.38
N SER A 168 19.97 -0.85 -26.58
CA SER A 168 19.23 -0.71 -27.84
C SER A 168 18.27 -1.86 -28.13
N VAL A 169 18.55 -3.06 -27.59
CA VAL A 169 17.65 -4.21 -27.67
C VAL A 169 16.38 -4.03 -26.83
N MET A 170 16.38 -3.09 -25.88
CA MET A 170 15.21 -2.73 -25.07
C MET A 170 14.32 -1.75 -25.85
N ALA A 171 13.62 -2.28 -26.86
CA ALA A 171 12.63 -1.55 -27.68
C ALA A 171 11.27 -2.24 -27.58
N PRO A 172 10.65 -2.27 -26.38
CA PRO A 172 9.42 -3.04 -26.17
C PRO A 172 8.25 -2.48 -26.97
N ALA A 173 7.44 -3.35 -27.56
CA ALA A 173 6.23 -2.95 -28.26
C ALA A 173 5.21 -2.26 -27.35
N GLU A 174 5.17 -2.65 -26.06
CA GLU A 174 4.31 -2.07 -25.04
C GLU A 174 5.09 -1.73 -23.76
N LEU A 175 4.80 -0.56 -23.20
CA LEU A 175 5.37 -0.11 -21.92
C LEU A 175 4.51 -0.49 -20.72
N GLY A 176 3.33 -1.08 -20.94
CA GLY A 176 2.39 -1.42 -19.87
C GLY A 176 2.00 -0.18 -19.05
N PRO A 177 2.16 -0.22 -17.70
CA PRO A 177 1.79 0.91 -16.84
C PRO A 177 2.82 2.04 -16.81
N TYR A 178 3.94 1.93 -17.55
CA TYR A 178 5.04 2.89 -17.50
C TYR A 178 4.97 3.91 -18.64
N VAL A 179 5.49 5.11 -18.38
CA VAL A 179 5.69 6.14 -19.42
C VAL A 179 6.98 5.84 -20.19
N ALA A 180 7.05 6.33 -21.44
CA ALA A 180 8.28 6.24 -22.22
C ALA A 180 9.42 7.00 -21.53
N PRO A 181 10.68 6.52 -21.64
CA PRO A 181 11.85 7.21 -21.11
C PRO A 181 12.05 8.61 -21.69
#